data_AF-A0A8J5B3E8-F1
#
_entry.id   AF-A0A8J5B3E8-F1
#
_cell.length_a   1.000
_cell.length_b   1.000
_cell.length_c   1.000
_cell.angle_alpha   90.00
_cell.angle_beta   90.00
_cell.angle_gamma   90.00
#
_symmetry.space_group_name_H-M   'P 1'
#
loop_
_entity.id
_entity.type
_entity.pdbx_description
1 polymer ?
#
loop_
_entity_poly.entity_id
_entity_poly.type
_entity_poly.pdbx_seq_one_letter_code
_entity_poly.pdbx_strand_id
1 'polypeptide(L)'
;MMGHEGHEMPMPDHDMPEMCSMNMIFNWDTKGMCVVFPWWHVKTHVGMILTVIAIVFFSAGYEYVRKLSRDIDAAFKGSDCDLEPIINPDVRPSDAKKIRIYKSIFYGFQVGYSFLLMLVFMTYNAWLMAAVAVGAGIGYFVWGGESSERSMSCH
;
A
#
# COMPACT_ATOMS: atom_id res chain seq x y z
N MET A 1 29.67 3.97 -62.51
CA MET A 1 29.97 3.26 -61.26
C MET A 1 30.44 4.30 -60.25
N MET A 2 29.64 4.60 -59.22
CA MET A 2 30.08 5.31 -58.03
C MET A 2 29.35 4.66 -56.84
N GLY A 3 30.11 3.93 -56.03
CA GLY A 3 29.61 3.22 -54.86
C GLY A 3 29.37 4.18 -53.70
N HIS A 4 28.21 4.07 -53.05
CA HIS A 4 27.93 4.75 -51.79
C HIS A 4 28.57 3.96 -50.66
N GLU A 5 29.58 4.56 -50.01
CA GLU A 5 30.28 4.01 -48.86
C GLU A 5 29.33 3.89 -47.66
N GLY A 6 29.12 2.65 -47.20
CA GLY A 6 28.41 2.36 -45.95
C GLY A 6 29.22 2.86 -44.76
N HIS A 7 28.68 3.86 -44.06
CA HIS A 7 29.23 4.30 -42.78
C HIS A 7 28.78 3.33 -41.69
N GLU A 8 29.70 2.47 -41.23
CA GLU A 8 29.57 1.72 -39.99
C GLU A 8 29.81 2.66 -38.82
N MET A 9 28.75 2.99 -38.07
CA MET A 9 28.86 3.70 -36.80
C MET A 9 29.10 2.67 -35.68
N PRO A 10 30.23 2.72 -34.95
CA PRO A 10 30.43 1.88 -33.77
C PRO A 10 29.47 2.31 -32.68
N MET A 11 28.58 1.40 -32.26
CA MET A 11 27.68 1.60 -31.13
C MET A 11 28.53 1.65 -29.84
N PRO A 12 28.48 2.73 -29.04
CA PRO A 12 29.13 2.74 -27.75
C PRO A 12 28.39 1.80 -26.78
N ASP A 13 29.14 0.89 -26.15
CA ASP A 13 28.73 0.08 -24.99
C ASP A 13 28.41 1.02 -23.81
N HIS A 14 27.24 1.66 -23.83
CA HIS A 14 26.68 2.26 -22.65
C HIS A 14 26.00 1.17 -21.83
N ASP A 15 26.47 1.01 -20.58
CA ASP A 15 25.77 0.39 -19.46
C ASP A 15 24.26 0.45 -19.66
N MET A 16 23.69 -0.64 -20.17
CA MET A 16 22.26 -0.75 -20.36
C MET A 16 21.63 -0.72 -18.97
N PRO A 17 20.82 0.30 -18.63
CA PRO A 17 20.14 0.30 -17.34
C PRO A 17 19.32 -0.97 -17.24
N GLU A 18 19.49 -1.71 -16.14
CA GLU A 18 18.82 -2.99 -15.89
C GLU A 18 17.31 -2.87 -16.16
N MET A 19 16.90 -3.41 -17.30
CA MET A 19 15.55 -3.35 -17.81
C MET A 19 14.65 -4.26 -16.98
N CYS A 20 13.62 -3.70 -16.34
CA CYS A 20 12.61 -4.46 -15.61
C CYS A 20 11.93 -5.45 -16.60
N SER A 21 11.95 -6.74 -16.28
CA SER A 21 11.23 -7.75 -17.06
C SER A 21 9.72 -7.49 -16.94
N MET A 22 9.09 -6.98 -18.02
CA MET A 22 7.65 -6.75 -18.05
C MET A 22 6.95 -7.96 -18.65
N ASN A 23 6.32 -8.76 -17.80
CA ASN A 23 5.56 -9.91 -18.24
C ASN A 23 4.09 -9.73 -17.78
N MET A 24 3.18 -9.54 -18.75
CA MET A 24 1.76 -9.20 -18.51
C MET A 24 0.84 -10.43 -18.37
N ILE A 25 1.43 -11.60 -18.12
CA ILE A 25 0.74 -12.86 -17.84
C ILE A 25 1.09 -13.32 -16.41
N PHE A 26 0.36 -14.27 -15.85
CA PHE A 26 0.69 -14.83 -14.53
C PHE A 26 2.09 -15.47 -14.55
N ASN A 27 3.00 -15.02 -13.68
CA ASN A 27 4.41 -15.42 -13.70
C ASN A 27 4.98 -15.82 -12.34
N TRP A 28 5.94 -16.75 -12.38
CA TRP A 28 6.72 -17.24 -11.22
C TRP A 28 8.18 -16.76 -11.25
N ASP A 29 8.49 -15.74 -12.05
CA ASP A 29 9.84 -15.25 -12.19
C ASP A 29 10.34 -14.64 -10.87
N THR A 30 11.62 -14.85 -10.58
CA THR A 30 12.28 -14.46 -9.32
C THR A 30 13.41 -13.46 -9.52
N LYS A 31 13.63 -12.97 -10.75
CA LYS A 31 14.71 -12.04 -11.11
C LYS A 31 14.18 -10.82 -11.87
N GLY A 32 14.78 -9.66 -11.61
CA GLY A 32 14.71 -8.53 -12.53
C GLY A 32 13.37 -7.79 -12.58
N MET A 33 12.56 -7.87 -11.52
CA MET A 33 11.26 -7.23 -11.43
C MET A 33 11.26 -6.00 -10.51
N CYS A 34 10.49 -5.00 -10.92
CA CYS A 34 10.33 -3.72 -10.22
C CYS A 34 8.93 -3.69 -9.61
N VAL A 35 8.82 -3.59 -8.28
CA VAL A 35 7.57 -3.93 -7.57
C VAL A 35 6.58 -2.77 -7.51
N VAL A 36 7.03 -1.56 -7.17
CA VAL A 36 6.20 -0.35 -7.11
C VAL A 36 6.95 0.84 -7.69
N PHE A 37 8.23 0.95 -7.35
CA PHE A 37 9.12 1.99 -7.83
C PHE A 37 10.34 1.35 -8.50
N PRO A 38 10.94 2.01 -9.51
CA PRO A 38 12.15 1.51 -10.17
C PRO A 38 13.35 1.38 -9.22
N TRP A 39 13.34 2.07 -8.07
CA TRP A 39 14.36 1.94 -7.03
C TRP A 39 14.20 0.66 -6.18
N TRP A 40 12.98 0.12 -6.06
CA TRP A 40 12.73 -1.14 -5.36
C TRP A 40 12.83 -2.31 -6.35
N HIS A 41 14.06 -2.59 -6.77
CA HIS A 41 14.38 -3.65 -7.72
C HIS A 41 14.96 -4.88 -7.02
N VAL A 42 14.44 -6.07 -7.35
CA VAL A 42 14.89 -7.35 -6.79
C VAL A 42 15.84 -8.05 -7.77
N LYS A 43 17.16 -7.95 -7.51
CA LYS A 43 18.21 -8.57 -8.35
C LYS A 43 18.50 -10.03 -8.00
N THR A 44 18.18 -10.46 -6.78
CA THR A 44 18.64 -11.74 -6.21
C THR A 44 17.51 -12.56 -5.59
N HIS A 45 17.68 -13.89 -5.51
CA HIS A 45 16.73 -14.80 -4.87
C HIS A 45 16.47 -14.45 -3.39
N VAL A 46 17.49 -13.99 -2.66
CA VAL A 46 17.36 -13.51 -1.28
C VAL A 46 16.55 -12.21 -1.22
N GLY A 47 16.78 -11.29 -2.17
CA GLY A 47 16.00 -10.06 -2.29
C GLY A 47 14.51 -10.33 -2.54
N MET A 48 14.16 -11.44 -3.19
CA MET A 48 12.78 -11.86 -3.42
C MET A 48 12.11 -12.28 -2.11
N ILE A 49 12.75 -13.15 -1.32
CA ILE A 49 12.23 -13.58 -0.01
C ILE A 49 12.05 -12.37 0.92
N LEU A 50 13.03 -11.47 0.98
CA LEU A 50 12.92 -10.25 1.78
C LEU A 50 11.75 -9.37 1.34
N THR A 51 11.52 -9.26 0.03
CA THR A 51 10.39 -8.49 -0.51
C THR A 51 9.06 -9.14 -0.20
N VAL A 52 8.94 -10.46 -0.33
CA VAL A 52 7.72 -11.21 0.05
C VAL A 52 7.41 -10.98 1.53
N ILE A 53 8.41 -11.14 2.41
CA ILE A 53 8.25 -10.89 3.85
C ILE A 53 7.82 -9.44 4.10
N ALA A 54 8.47 -8.47 3.44
CA ALA A 54 8.10 -7.07 3.56
C ALA A 54 6.64 -6.84 3.13
N ILE A 55 6.21 -7.37 1.98
CA ILE A 55 4.83 -7.23 1.48
C ILE A 55 3.82 -7.90 2.42
N VAL A 56 4.15 -9.04 3.04
CA VAL A 56 3.30 -9.64 4.10
C VAL A 56 3.12 -8.67 5.25
N PHE A 57 4.20 -8.05 5.74
CA PHE A 57 4.12 -7.04 6.80
C PHE A 57 3.35 -5.79 6.38
N PHE A 58 3.58 -5.26 5.17
CA PHE A 58 2.83 -4.12 4.65
C PHE A 58 1.34 -4.47 4.48
N SER A 59 1.00 -5.67 4.01
CA SER A 59 -0.39 -6.09 3.84
C SER A 59 -1.09 -6.31 5.18
N ALA A 60 -0.43 -6.94 6.17
CA ALA A 60 -0.98 -7.08 7.52
C ALA A 60 -1.14 -5.70 8.19
N GLY A 61 -0.16 -4.81 8.02
CA GLY A 61 -0.20 -3.44 8.50
C GLY A 61 -1.33 -2.60 7.90
N TYR A 62 -1.75 -2.88 6.67
CA TYR A 62 -2.91 -2.21 6.06
C TYR A 62 -4.21 -2.52 6.81
N GLU A 63 -4.44 -3.76 7.25
CA GLU A 63 -5.61 -4.10 8.07
C GLU A 63 -5.55 -3.44 9.46
N TYR A 64 -4.35 -3.25 10.03
CA TYR A 64 -4.16 -2.45 11.23
C TYR A 64 -4.55 -0.98 11.01
N VAL A 65 -4.05 -0.34 9.94
CA VAL A 65 -4.40 1.05 9.60
C VAL A 65 -5.90 1.17 9.32
N ARG A 66 -6.50 0.22 8.62
CA ARG A 66 -7.94 0.17 8.34
C ARG A 66 -8.76 0.08 9.61
N LYS A 67 -8.33 -0.72 10.59
CA LYS A 67 -8.96 -0.79 11.91
C LYS A 67 -8.84 0.55 12.64
N LEU A 68 -7.64 1.11 12.71
CA LEU A 68 -7.41 2.40 13.35
C LEU A 68 -8.29 3.49 12.74
N SER A 69 -8.41 3.55 11.41
CA SER A 69 -9.32 4.50 10.73
C SER A 69 -10.77 4.32 11.16
N ARG A 70 -11.25 3.06 11.29
CA ARG A 70 -12.62 2.78 11.77
C ARG A 70 -12.82 3.17 13.23
N ASP A 71 -11.83 2.90 14.09
CA ASP A 71 -11.90 3.21 15.52
C ASP A 71 -11.85 4.72 15.75
N ILE A 72 -11.00 5.43 14.99
CA ILE A 72 -10.95 6.89 14.92
C ILE A 72 -12.31 7.44 14.48
N ASP A 73 -12.89 6.91 13.40
CA ASP A 73 -14.19 7.36 12.91
C ASP A 73 -15.32 7.10 13.92
N ALA A 74 -15.30 5.96 14.61
CA ALA A 74 -16.26 5.64 15.66
C ALA A 74 -16.13 6.56 16.88
N ALA A 75 -14.90 6.84 17.32
CA ALA A 75 -14.63 7.76 18.42
C ALA A 75 -15.09 9.20 18.08
N PHE A 76 -14.84 9.67 16.86
CA PHE A 76 -15.24 11.01 16.44
C PHE A 76 -16.71 11.13 16.07
N LYS A 77 -17.39 10.06 15.63
CA LYS A 77 -18.84 10.07 15.38
C LYS A 77 -19.64 10.34 16.66
N GLY A 78 -19.16 9.86 17.81
CA GLY A 78 -19.72 10.24 19.11
C GLY A 78 -19.60 11.75 19.38
N SER A 79 -18.46 12.35 19.03
CA SER A 79 -18.24 13.80 19.16
C SER A 79 -19.03 14.64 18.15
N ASP A 80 -19.30 14.15 16.92
CA ASP A 80 -20.13 14.86 15.94
C ASP A 80 -21.62 14.90 16.36
N CYS A 81 -22.13 13.89 17.09
CA CYS A 81 -23.49 13.91 17.65
C CYS A 81 -23.65 14.91 18.81
N ASP A 82 -22.57 15.27 19.50
CA ASP A 82 -22.53 16.39 20.46
C ASP A 82 -22.32 17.75 19.78
N LEU A 83 -22.03 17.74 18.48
CA LEU A 83 -21.76 18.89 17.61
C LEU A 83 -22.93 19.17 16.66
N GLU A 84 -24.16 19.08 17.15
CA GLU A 84 -25.12 20.10 16.74
C GLU A 84 -24.58 21.45 17.23
N PRO A 85 -24.48 22.49 16.36
CA PRO A 85 -23.93 23.80 16.72
C PRO A 85 -24.77 24.57 17.77
N ILE A 86 -25.72 23.91 18.44
CA ILE A 86 -26.73 24.54 19.29
C ILE A 86 -26.43 24.38 20.79
N ILE A 87 -25.66 23.37 21.26
CA ILE A 87 -25.70 23.01 22.70
C ILE A 87 -24.36 23.04 23.48
N ASN A 88 -23.17 22.84 22.90
CA ASN A 88 -21.92 22.77 23.68
C ASN A 88 -20.92 23.92 23.39
N PRO A 89 -20.90 25.00 24.18
CA PRO A 89 -20.03 26.16 23.97
C PRO A 89 -18.55 25.96 24.36
N ASP A 90 -18.18 24.81 24.95
CA ASP A 90 -16.82 24.58 25.48
C ASP A 90 -15.83 23.98 24.45
N VAL A 91 -16.32 23.57 23.27
CA VAL A 91 -15.42 23.07 22.22
C VAL A 91 -14.70 24.24 21.56
N ARG A 92 -13.45 24.45 21.99
CA ARG A 92 -12.55 25.45 21.39
C ARG A 92 -12.50 25.22 19.87
N PRO A 93 -12.89 26.20 19.03
CA PRO A 93 -13.01 26.02 17.58
C PRO A 93 -11.68 25.64 16.91
N SER A 94 -10.56 25.95 17.56
CA SER A 94 -9.20 25.56 17.14
C SER A 94 -8.93 24.06 17.26
N ASP A 95 -9.56 23.34 18.18
CA ASP A 95 -9.28 21.92 18.40
C ASP A 95 -10.16 21.03 17.49
N ALA A 96 -11.41 21.43 17.23
CA ALA A 96 -12.27 20.78 16.24
C ALA A 96 -11.69 20.84 14.81
N LYS A 97 -11.06 21.96 14.42
CA LYS A 97 -10.41 22.10 13.10
C LYS A 97 -9.19 21.18 12.97
N LYS A 98 -8.37 21.06 14.01
CA LYS A 98 -7.18 20.18 14.02
C LYS A 98 -7.57 18.71 13.86
N ILE A 99 -8.61 18.28 14.57
CA ILE A 99 -9.15 16.93 14.47
C ILE A 99 -9.62 16.62 13.05
N ARG A 100 -10.42 17.52 12.45
CA ARG A 100 -10.90 17.35 11.07
C ARG A 100 -9.76 17.26 10.05
N ILE A 101 -8.73 18.11 10.19
CA ILE A 101 -7.54 18.07 9.34
C ILE A 101 -6.80 16.74 9.53
N TYR A 102 -6.52 16.34 10.77
CA TYR A 102 -5.80 15.10 11.06
C TYR A 102 -6.52 13.88 10.49
N LYS A 103 -7.85 13.78 10.69
CA LYS A 103 -8.69 12.74 10.12
C LYS A 103 -8.62 12.70 8.59
N SER A 104 -8.72 13.85 7.92
CA SER A 104 -8.67 13.92 6.46
C SER A 104 -7.32 13.45 5.89
N ILE A 105 -6.21 13.79 6.57
CA ILE A 105 -4.86 13.36 6.18
C ILE A 105 -4.72 11.84 6.37
N PHE A 106 -5.16 11.31 7.51
CA PHE A 106 -5.07 9.88 7.81
C PHE A 106 -5.92 9.04 6.86
N TYR A 107 -7.12 9.52 6.51
CA TYR A 107 -7.98 8.92 5.49
C TYR A 107 -7.29 8.92 4.10
N GLY A 108 -6.70 10.04 3.70
CA GLY A 108 -5.94 10.12 2.45
C GLY A 108 -4.77 9.13 2.40
N PHE A 109 -4.01 9.01 3.50
CA PHE A 109 -2.93 8.03 3.61
C PHE A 109 -3.44 6.59 3.51
N GLN A 110 -4.55 6.26 4.20
CA GLN A 110 -5.16 4.93 4.15
C GLN A 110 -5.62 4.55 2.74
N VAL A 111 -6.25 5.49 2.02
CA VAL A 111 -6.65 5.28 0.61
C VAL A 111 -5.42 5.10 -0.29
N GLY A 112 -4.39 5.93 -0.12
CA GLY A 112 -3.13 5.80 -0.86
C GLY A 112 -2.46 4.44 -0.64
N TYR A 113 -2.43 3.95 0.59
CA TYR A 113 -1.91 2.63 0.93
C TYR A 113 -2.69 1.52 0.21
N SER A 114 -4.02 1.60 0.17
CA SER A 114 -4.84 0.63 -0.56
C SER A 114 -4.48 0.57 -2.05
N PHE A 115 -4.20 1.73 -2.67
CA PHE A 115 -3.76 1.77 -4.07
C PHE A 115 -2.38 1.15 -4.27
N LEU A 116 -1.45 1.34 -3.33
CA LEU A 116 -0.13 0.68 -3.40
C LEU A 116 -0.26 -0.85 -3.37
N LEU A 117 -1.08 -1.41 -2.48
CA LEU A 117 -1.30 -2.86 -2.42
C LEU A 117 -2.00 -3.39 -3.68
N MET A 118 -2.93 -2.62 -4.25
CA MET A 118 -3.56 -2.95 -5.53
C MET A 118 -2.55 -2.93 -6.68
N LEU A 119 -1.64 -1.95 -6.71
CA LEU A 119 -0.54 -1.90 -7.68
C LEU A 119 0.37 -3.13 -7.56
N VAL A 120 0.72 -3.55 -6.34
CA VAL A 120 1.49 -4.78 -6.10
C VAL A 120 0.76 -6.00 -6.65
N PHE A 121 -0.56 -6.11 -6.44
CA PHE A 121 -1.36 -7.20 -6.98
C PHE A 121 -1.38 -7.21 -8.52
N MET A 122 -1.41 -6.03 -9.14
CA MET A 122 -1.35 -5.84 -10.59
C MET A 122 0.03 -6.15 -11.21
N THR A 123 1.05 -6.46 -10.41
CA THR A 123 2.35 -6.93 -10.94
C THR A 123 2.30 -8.35 -11.51
N TYR A 124 1.18 -9.06 -11.34
CA TYR A 124 0.93 -10.43 -11.82
C TYR A 124 1.98 -11.49 -11.42
N ASN A 125 2.79 -11.20 -10.39
CA ASN A 125 3.75 -12.15 -9.83
C ASN A 125 3.09 -13.02 -8.74
N ALA A 126 3.13 -14.34 -8.92
CA ALA A 126 2.50 -15.30 -8.02
C ALA A 126 2.99 -15.16 -6.57
N TRP A 127 4.28 -14.93 -6.36
CA TRP A 127 4.87 -14.80 -5.02
C TRP A 127 4.35 -13.56 -4.29
N LEU A 128 4.22 -12.43 -4.99
CA LEU A 128 3.72 -11.19 -4.40
C LEU A 128 2.21 -11.25 -4.15
N MET A 129 1.44 -11.83 -5.07
CA MET A 129 0.01 -12.05 -4.88
C MET A 129 -0.25 -12.94 -3.66
N ALA A 130 0.50 -14.04 -3.53
CA ALA A 130 0.45 -14.90 -2.36
C ALA A 130 0.84 -14.14 -1.08
N ALA A 131 1.89 -13.30 -1.13
CA ALA A 131 2.31 -12.47 0.00
C ALA A 131 1.21 -11.52 0.48
N VAL A 132 0.50 -10.86 -0.45
CA VAL A 132 -0.63 -9.98 -0.12
C VAL A 132 -1.80 -10.78 0.45
N ALA A 133 -2.14 -11.94 -0.13
CA ALA A 133 -3.24 -12.77 0.38
C ALA A 133 -2.95 -13.31 1.79
N VAL A 134 -1.74 -13.80 2.03
CA VAL A 134 -1.28 -14.28 3.34
C VAL A 134 -1.21 -13.14 4.34
N GLY A 135 -0.65 -11.98 3.95
CA GLY A 135 -0.58 -10.79 4.78
C GLY A 135 -1.96 -10.27 5.19
N ALA A 136 -2.92 -10.24 4.27
CA ALA A 136 -4.31 -9.88 4.57
C ALA A 136 -4.97 -10.89 5.52
N GLY A 137 -4.74 -12.19 5.31
CA GLY A 137 -5.23 -13.24 6.20
C GLY A 137 -4.66 -13.11 7.62
N ILE A 138 -3.35 -12.90 7.75
CA ILE A 138 -2.70 -12.66 9.04
C ILE A 138 -3.22 -11.38 9.70
N GLY A 139 -3.32 -10.28 8.93
CA GLY A 139 -3.83 -8.99 9.42
C GLY A 139 -5.25 -9.11 9.95
N TYR A 140 -6.12 -9.81 9.21
CA TYR A 140 -7.48 -10.10 9.65
C TYR A 140 -7.51 -10.97 10.92
N PHE A 141 -6.67 -11.99 11.01
CA PHE A 141 -6.62 -12.86 12.19
C PHE A 141 -6.18 -12.09 13.45
N VAL A 142 -5.16 -11.23 13.34
CA VAL A 142 -4.61 -10.50 14.50
C VAL A 142 -5.49 -9.31 14.91
N TRP A 143 -6.02 -8.54 13.96
CA TRP A 143 -6.73 -7.28 14.26
C TRP A 143 -8.23 -7.32 13.95
N GLY A 144 -8.74 -8.28 13.18
CA GLY A 144 -10.14 -8.39 12.80
C GLY A 144 -11.09 -8.86 13.92
N GLY A 145 -10.56 -9.40 15.02
CA GLY A 145 -11.37 -9.93 16.13
C GLY A 145 -12.07 -8.87 17.01
N GLU A 146 -11.57 -7.63 17.08
CA GLU A 146 -12.13 -6.63 18.01
C GLU A 146 -13.45 -5.98 17.54
N SER A 147 -13.87 -6.17 16.29
CA SER A 147 -15.15 -5.60 15.82
C SER A 147 -16.37 -6.41 16.28
N SER A 148 -16.22 -7.58 16.90
CA SER A 148 -17.37 -8.43 17.26
C SER A 148 -17.71 -8.48 18.76
N GLU A 149 -16.79 -8.15 19.68
CA GLU A 149 -17.08 -8.26 21.13
C GLU A 149 -17.55 -6.96 21.80
N ARG A 150 -17.36 -5.78 21.19
CA ARG A 150 -17.82 -4.51 21.80
C ARG A 150 -19.26 -4.11 21.48
N SER A 151 -20.02 -4.90 20.73
CA SER A 151 -21.43 -4.59 20.41
C SER A 151 -22.48 -5.39 21.21
N MET A 152 -22.08 -6.25 22.16
CA MET A 152 -23.05 -7.05 22.95
C MET A 152 -22.86 -6.93 24.48
N SER A 153 -22.48 -5.75 25.00
CA SER A 153 -22.41 -5.50 26.45
C SER A 153 -23.10 -4.21 26.92
N CYS A 154 -24.06 -3.69 26.15
CA CYS A 154 -25.04 -2.75 26.70
C CYS A 154 -26.40 -3.44 26.80
N HIS A 155 -26.67 -4.02 27.96
CA HIS A 155 -28.01 -4.28 28.50
C HIS A 155 -28.15 -3.50 29.80
#